data_AF-A0A1X9T3S2-F1
#
_entry.id   AF-A0A1X9T3S2-F1
#
_cell.length_a   1.000
_cell.length_b   1.000
_cell.length_c   1.000
_cell.angle_alpha   90.00
_cell.angle_beta   90.00
_cell.angle_gamma   90.00
#
_symmetry.space_group_name_H-M   'P 1'
#
loop_
_entity.id
_entity.type
_entity.pdbx_description
1 polymer ?
#
loop_
_entity_poly.entity_id
_entity_poly.type
_entity_poly.pdbx_seq_one_letter_code
_entity_poly.pdbx_strand_id
1 'polypeptide(L)'
;MRIYENATATARKIRKVLKQRFPETAFIVRSAKDAVNVDWTDGPLEEDVTAAVGWMESKRSSQDPEIGYSWEGKSCCGAEYIFTHRTISDERREAIRTFMHETDPKDADSLTSKLQWTAAEKRMQQHFCTKDLVSNQAPDVYTSPGKKRLFLVEHPEPLTAEQKLKYDLLRQLLANCEKLPTGEMILLRHGAFIDAAFLSIAQLMYPDNE
;
A
#
# COMPACT_ATOMS: atom_id res chain seq x y z
N MET A 1 -20.11 5.10 24.01
CA MET A 1 -20.58 6.40 23.51
C MET A 1 -20.07 6.58 22.09
N ARG A 2 -20.94 6.92 21.13
CA ARG A 2 -20.58 7.11 19.72
C ARG A 2 -20.39 8.59 19.41
N ILE A 3 -19.36 8.93 18.65
CA ILE A 3 -19.03 10.30 18.24
C ILE A 3 -19.60 10.54 16.84
N TYR A 4 -20.52 11.49 16.72
CA TYR A 4 -21.00 11.96 15.42
C TYR A 4 -20.14 13.11 14.93
N GLU A 5 -19.62 13.00 13.72
CA GLU A 5 -18.74 14.00 13.14
C GLU A 5 -19.13 14.33 11.69
N ASN A 6 -18.68 15.46 11.15
CA ASN A 6 -18.92 15.78 9.74
C ASN A 6 -17.87 15.14 8.83
N ALA A 7 -18.14 15.12 7.52
CA ALA A 7 -17.21 14.62 6.51
C ALA A 7 -15.84 15.33 6.55
N THR A 8 -15.78 16.58 7.03
CA THR A 8 -14.52 17.32 7.19
C THR A 8 -13.63 16.71 8.28
N ALA A 9 -14.20 16.24 9.39
CA ALA A 9 -13.47 15.53 10.43
C ALA A 9 -12.95 14.17 9.93
N THR A 10 -13.80 13.42 9.20
CA THR A 10 -13.41 12.15 8.57
C THR A 10 -12.28 12.37 7.55
N ALA A 11 -12.37 13.41 6.72
CA ALA A 11 -11.33 13.78 5.78
C ALA A 11 -9.97 14.09 6.45
N ARG A 12 -9.97 14.66 7.67
CA ARG A 12 -8.72 14.88 8.44
C ARG A 12 -8.09 13.56 8.87
N LYS A 13 -8.88 12.57 9.28
CA LYS A 13 -8.40 11.24 9.65
C LYS A 13 -7.89 10.46 8.44
N ILE A 14 -8.63 10.52 7.32
CA ILE A 14 -8.21 9.97 6.03
C ILE A 14 -6.83 10.50 5.63
N ARG A 15 -6.60 11.83 5.70
CA ARG A 15 -5.28 12.41 5.41
C ARG A 15 -4.16 11.85 6.29
N LYS A 16 -4.43 11.58 7.59
CA LYS A 16 -3.43 10.99 8.49
C LYS A 16 -3.06 9.57 8.04
N VAL A 17 -4.05 8.74 7.74
CA VAL A 17 -3.83 7.35 7.30
C VAL A 17 -3.09 7.32 5.97
N LEU A 18 -3.51 8.13 4.99
CA LEU A 18 -2.86 8.18 3.68
C LEU A 18 -1.41 8.64 3.77
N LYS A 19 -1.12 9.66 4.58
CA LYS A 19 0.26 10.14 4.77
C LYS A 19 1.16 9.11 5.44
N GLN A 20 0.61 8.29 6.35
CA GLN A 20 1.36 7.22 6.99
C GLN A 20 1.61 6.04 6.06
N ARG A 21 0.61 5.65 5.26
CA ARG A 21 0.67 4.46 4.41
C ARG A 21 1.33 4.69 3.06
N PHE A 22 1.23 5.91 2.53
CA PHE A 22 1.72 6.28 1.20
C PHE A 22 2.45 7.65 1.27
N PRO A 23 3.61 7.72 1.97
CA PRO A 23 4.29 8.99 2.25
C PRO A 23 4.79 9.71 1.00
N GLU A 24 5.05 8.98 -0.09
CA GLU A 24 5.58 9.51 -1.35
C GLU A 24 4.47 10.02 -2.30
N THR A 25 3.20 9.78 -1.98
CA THR A 25 2.07 10.15 -2.85
C THR A 25 1.36 11.38 -2.32
N ALA A 26 1.17 12.37 -3.19
CA ALA A 26 0.37 13.56 -2.90
C ALA A 26 -1.11 13.29 -3.12
N PHE A 27 -1.90 13.31 -2.04
CA PHE A 27 -3.35 13.15 -2.09
C PHE A 27 -4.08 14.49 -1.96
N ILE A 28 -5.10 14.67 -2.78
CA ILE A 28 -6.09 15.74 -2.69
C ILE A 28 -7.33 15.17 -2.02
N VAL A 29 -7.57 15.53 -0.76
CA VAL A 29 -8.74 15.05 0.00
C VAL A 29 -9.73 16.19 0.19
N ARG A 30 -10.96 16.03 -0.32
CA ARG A 30 -12.04 17.03 -0.27
C ARG A 30 -13.28 16.43 0.39
N SER A 31 -13.90 17.17 1.30
CA SER A 31 -15.18 16.78 1.91
C SER A 31 -16.32 17.54 1.25
N ALA A 32 -17.45 16.87 1.00
CA ALA A 32 -18.67 17.47 0.49
C ALA A 32 -19.88 16.87 1.21
N LYS A 33 -20.62 17.67 1.99
CA LYS A 33 -21.78 17.22 2.80
C LYS A 33 -21.49 15.94 3.62
N ASP A 34 -21.89 14.80 3.08
CA ASP A 34 -21.81 13.43 3.58
C ASP A 34 -20.70 12.60 2.93
N ALA A 35 -20.05 13.08 1.86
CA ALA A 35 -19.01 12.36 1.15
C ALA A 35 -17.60 12.93 1.39
N VAL A 36 -16.60 12.07 1.23
CA VAL A 36 -15.19 12.45 1.09
C VAL A 36 -14.66 11.92 -0.23
N ASN A 37 -14.08 12.81 -1.04
CA ASN A 37 -13.37 12.47 -2.26
C ASN A 37 -11.86 12.47 -2.00
N VAL A 38 -11.19 11.42 -2.44
CA VAL A 38 -9.74 11.22 -2.36
C VAL A 38 -9.23 11.08 -3.78
N ASP A 39 -8.56 12.12 -4.27
CA ASP A 39 -8.01 12.17 -5.62
C ASP A 39 -6.48 12.16 -5.55
N TRP A 40 -5.80 11.46 -6.46
CA TRP A 40 -4.34 11.53 -6.59
C TRP A 40 -3.90 11.21 -8.02
N THR A 41 -2.64 11.49 -8.31
CA THR A 41 -2.00 11.21 -9.60
C THR A 41 -0.88 10.21 -9.41
N ASP A 42 -0.86 9.17 -10.24
CA ASP A 42 0.09 8.06 -10.20
C ASP A 42 0.19 7.36 -8.83
N GLY A 43 1.30 6.71 -8.49
CA GLY A 43 1.48 6.07 -7.18
C GLY A 43 0.64 4.81 -6.96
N PRO A 44 0.11 4.57 -5.73
CA PRO A 44 -0.57 3.33 -5.34
C PRO A 44 -1.80 3.07 -6.19
N LEU A 45 -2.18 1.79 -6.35
CA LEU A 45 -3.37 1.42 -7.08
C LEU A 45 -4.62 1.87 -6.32
N GLU A 46 -5.71 2.09 -7.06
CA GLU A 46 -6.98 2.51 -6.46
C GLU A 46 -7.47 1.50 -5.41
N GLU A 47 -7.33 0.20 -5.69
CA GLU A 47 -7.67 -0.89 -4.77
C GLU A 47 -6.93 -0.76 -3.42
N ASP A 48 -5.65 -0.39 -3.44
CA ASP A 48 -4.83 -0.26 -2.23
C ASP A 48 -5.26 0.93 -1.38
N VAL A 49 -5.61 2.04 -2.03
CA VAL A 49 -6.11 3.25 -1.36
C VAL A 49 -7.50 3.00 -0.80
N THR A 50 -8.40 2.37 -1.56
CA THR A 50 -9.74 1.99 -1.10
C THR A 50 -9.66 1.06 0.11
N ALA A 51 -8.77 0.06 0.10
CA ALA A 51 -8.56 -0.82 1.25
C ALA A 51 -8.03 -0.04 2.47
N ALA A 52 -7.21 0.99 2.26
CA ALA A 52 -6.63 1.78 3.34
C ALA A 52 -7.63 2.69 4.04
N VAL A 53 -8.64 3.22 3.34
CA VAL A 53 -9.55 4.26 3.89
C VAL A 53 -11.03 3.92 3.85
N GLY A 54 -11.46 2.95 3.05
CA GLY A 54 -12.87 2.59 2.85
C GLY A 54 -13.55 2.10 4.13
N TRP A 55 -12.81 1.54 5.08
CA TRP A 55 -13.33 1.14 6.39
C TRP A 55 -13.80 2.33 7.26
N MET A 56 -13.47 3.58 6.89
CA MET A 56 -13.97 4.79 7.54
C MET A 56 -15.33 5.25 7.02
N GLU A 57 -15.90 4.57 6.03
CA GLU A 57 -17.25 4.82 5.57
C GLU A 57 -18.24 4.48 6.68
N SER A 58 -19.24 5.33 6.86
CA SER A 58 -20.27 5.17 7.88
C SER A 58 -21.64 5.22 7.24
N LYS A 59 -22.70 4.84 7.96
CA LYS A 59 -24.07 4.97 7.46
C LYS A 59 -24.93 5.51 8.59
N ARG A 60 -25.56 6.65 8.35
CA ARG A 60 -26.56 7.23 9.26
C ARG A 60 -27.93 6.82 8.76
N SER A 61 -28.59 5.96 9.50
CA SER A 61 -29.96 5.56 9.18
C SER A 61 -30.83 5.67 10.43
N SER A 62 -32.03 6.22 10.26
CA SER A 62 -33.08 6.17 11.28
C SER A 62 -33.86 4.85 11.25
N GLN A 63 -33.64 4.00 10.24
CA GLN A 63 -34.38 2.77 9.97
C GLN A 63 -33.52 1.50 10.08
N ASP A 64 -32.22 1.62 9.81
CA ASP A 64 -31.23 0.53 9.86
C ASP A 64 -30.24 0.72 11.02
N PRO A 65 -29.53 -0.33 11.46
CA PRO A 65 -28.41 -0.17 12.38
C PRO A 65 -27.35 0.76 11.77
N GLU A 66 -27.07 1.86 12.47
CA GLU A 66 -26.02 2.79 12.09
C GLU A 66 -24.64 2.11 12.05
N ILE A 67 -23.96 2.26 10.91
CA ILE A 67 -22.62 1.76 10.67
C ILE A 67 -21.64 2.90 10.95
N GLY A 68 -20.57 2.60 11.66
CA GLY A 68 -19.51 3.55 11.98
C GLY A 68 -18.16 2.84 12.05
N TYR A 69 -17.10 3.59 12.30
CA TYR A 69 -15.74 3.08 12.32
C TYR A 69 -15.04 3.35 13.66
N SER A 70 -13.99 2.59 13.97
CA SER A 70 -13.21 2.77 15.19
C SER A 70 -12.01 3.68 14.95
N TRP A 71 -11.85 4.73 15.75
CA TRP A 71 -10.69 5.62 15.68
C TRP A 71 -10.16 5.88 17.08
N GLU A 72 -8.89 5.51 17.34
CA GLU A 72 -8.24 5.72 18.64
C GLU A 72 -9.10 5.18 19.82
N GLY A 73 -9.68 3.99 19.64
CA GLY A 73 -10.53 3.34 20.64
C GLY A 73 -11.95 3.91 20.76
N LYS A 74 -12.35 4.84 19.89
CA LYS A 74 -13.68 5.49 19.92
C LYS A 74 -14.49 5.13 18.68
N SER A 75 -15.76 4.75 18.88
CA SER A 75 -16.71 4.55 17.79
C SER A 75 -17.13 5.91 17.20
N CYS A 76 -16.86 6.10 15.91
CA CYS A 76 -17.14 7.32 15.15
C CYS A 76 -18.19 7.03 14.07
N CYS A 77 -19.06 8.00 13.79
CA CYS A 77 -19.98 8.00 12.66
C CYS A 77 -19.81 9.32 11.90
N GLY A 78 -19.22 9.25 10.71
CA GLY A 78 -18.71 10.40 9.96
C GLY A 78 -19.33 10.52 8.56
N ALA A 79 -18.47 10.50 7.54
CA ALA A 79 -18.88 10.51 6.14
C ALA A 79 -19.65 9.23 5.76
N GLU A 80 -20.73 9.39 5.00
CA GLU A 80 -21.52 8.30 4.45
C GLU A 80 -20.87 7.64 3.23
N TYR A 81 -20.09 8.40 2.47
CA TYR A 81 -19.45 7.90 1.26
C TYR A 81 -17.96 8.28 1.23
N ILE A 82 -17.12 7.35 0.81
CA ILE A 82 -15.72 7.62 0.50
C ILE A 82 -15.46 7.23 -0.96
N PHE A 83 -15.17 8.22 -1.79
CA PHE A 83 -14.82 8.02 -3.18
C PHE A 83 -13.31 8.18 -3.38
N THR A 84 -12.71 7.20 -4.04
CA THR A 84 -11.29 7.20 -4.39
C THR A 84 -11.15 7.27 -5.89
N HIS A 85 -10.37 8.22 -6.39
CA HIS A 85 -10.13 8.38 -7.82
C HIS A 85 -8.66 8.57 -8.12
N ARG A 86 -8.10 7.62 -8.88
CA ARG A 86 -6.74 7.72 -9.40
C ARG A 86 -6.72 8.23 -10.83
N THR A 87 -5.90 9.25 -11.07
CA THR A 87 -5.51 9.67 -12.42
C THR A 87 -4.14 9.12 -12.76
N ILE A 88 -4.00 8.47 -13.92
CA ILE A 88 -2.70 8.02 -14.43
C ILE A 88 -2.15 9.10 -15.35
N SER A 89 -0.95 9.59 -15.09
CA SER A 89 -0.28 10.59 -15.94
C SER A 89 0.07 10.03 -17.31
N ASP A 90 0.29 10.92 -18.27
CA ASP A 90 0.68 10.51 -19.62
C ASP A 90 2.06 9.85 -19.66
N GLU A 91 3.00 10.30 -18.82
CA GLU A 91 4.32 9.67 -18.66
C GLU A 91 4.17 8.22 -18.16
N ARG A 92 3.32 8.00 -17.15
CA ARG A 92 3.08 6.67 -16.60
C ARG A 92 2.35 5.77 -17.60
N ARG A 93 1.39 6.31 -18.35
CA ARG A 93 0.72 5.58 -19.44
C ARG A 93 1.70 5.14 -20.50
N GLU A 94 2.65 5.99 -20.89
CA GLU A 94 3.67 5.63 -21.86
C GLU A 94 4.58 4.53 -21.33
N ALA A 95 5.05 4.63 -20.08
CA ALA A 95 5.84 3.57 -19.46
C ALA A 95 5.12 2.21 -19.44
N ILE A 96 3.82 2.21 -19.14
CA ILE A 96 2.98 1.01 -19.19
C ILE A 96 2.87 0.47 -20.62
N ARG A 97 2.67 1.33 -21.63
CA ARG A 97 2.64 0.91 -23.03
C ARG A 97 3.97 0.31 -23.47
N THR A 98 5.09 0.96 -23.17
CA THR A 98 6.42 0.43 -23.50
C THR A 98 6.62 -0.96 -22.90
N PHE A 99 6.29 -1.12 -21.61
CA PHE A 99 6.36 -2.41 -20.95
C PHE A 99 5.46 -3.47 -21.61
N MET A 100 4.25 -3.10 -22.02
CA MET A 100 3.34 -4.02 -22.70
C MET A 100 3.82 -4.36 -24.10
N HIS A 101 4.41 -3.43 -24.85
CA HIS A 101 5.03 -3.72 -26.14
C HIS A 101 6.20 -4.70 -26.00
N GLU A 102 6.99 -4.61 -24.92
CA GLU A 102 8.10 -5.53 -24.66
C GLU A 102 7.66 -6.93 -24.22
N THR A 103 6.54 -7.04 -23.52
CA THR A 103 6.11 -8.31 -22.88
C THR A 103 4.98 -9.00 -23.63
N ASP A 104 4.06 -8.25 -24.23
CA ASP A 104 2.93 -8.76 -25.01
C ASP A 104 2.51 -7.75 -26.10
N PRO A 105 3.23 -7.71 -27.24
CA PRO A 105 3.03 -6.70 -28.29
C PRO A 105 1.67 -6.76 -28.98
N LYS A 106 0.85 -7.80 -28.76
CA LYS A 106 -0.48 -7.91 -29.37
C LYS A 106 -1.53 -7.04 -28.65
N ASP A 107 -1.31 -6.75 -27.37
CA ASP A 107 -2.30 -6.09 -26.51
C ASP A 107 -1.93 -4.65 -26.14
N ALA A 108 -0.73 -4.18 -26.48
CA ALA A 108 -0.21 -2.90 -26.03
C ALA A 108 -1.01 -1.68 -26.52
N ASP A 109 -1.55 -1.73 -27.74
CA ASP A 109 -2.32 -0.64 -28.33
C ASP A 109 -3.84 -0.76 -28.07
N SER A 110 -4.30 -1.84 -27.40
CA SER A 110 -5.72 -2.13 -27.17
C SER A 110 -6.26 -1.66 -25.81
N LEU A 111 -5.43 -0.95 -25.03
CA LEU A 111 -5.78 -0.43 -23.70
C LEU A 111 -6.75 0.76 -23.79
N THR A 112 -8.05 0.47 -23.70
CA THR A 112 -9.13 1.48 -23.85
C THR A 112 -9.85 1.78 -22.55
N SER A 113 -9.84 0.84 -21.59
CA SER A 113 -10.59 0.94 -20.34
C SER A 113 -9.69 1.09 -19.12
N LYS A 114 -10.19 1.77 -18.07
CA LYS A 114 -9.50 1.92 -16.77
C LYS A 114 -9.04 0.57 -16.20
N LEU A 115 -9.87 -0.47 -16.33
CA LEU A 115 -9.55 -1.81 -15.84
C LEU A 115 -8.33 -2.41 -16.53
N GLN A 116 -8.23 -2.25 -17.86
CA GLN A 116 -7.08 -2.72 -18.65
C GLN A 116 -5.80 -1.98 -18.23
N TRP A 117 -5.86 -0.66 -18.04
CA TRP A 117 -4.71 0.13 -17.57
C TRP A 117 -4.23 -0.32 -16.18
N THR A 118 -5.16 -0.51 -15.23
CA THR A 118 -4.83 -1.02 -13.89
C THR A 118 -4.21 -2.42 -13.94
N ALA A 119 -4.77 -3.32 -14.75
CA ALA A 119 -4.25 -4.68 -14.89
C ALA A 119 -2.84 -4.70 -15.51
N ALA A 120 -2.60 -3.89 -16.54
CA ALA A 120 -1.30 -3.74 -17.17
C ALA A 120 -0.26 -3.19 -16.18
N GLU A 121 -0.62 -2.17 -15.40
CA GLU A 121 0.27 -1.63 -14.37
C GLU A 121 0.56 -2.65 -13.26
N LYS A 122 -0.44 -3.42 -12.82
CA LYS A 122 -0.25 -4.47 -11.83
C LYS A 122 0.72 -5.54 -12.31
N ARG A 123 0.62 -5.96 -13.58
CA ARG A 123 1.59 -6.86 -14.22
C ARG A 123 2.99 -6.25 -14.26
N MET A 124 3.09 -4.97 -14.63
CA MET A 124 4.35 -4.24 -14.64
C MET A 124 5.01 -4.22 -13.25
N GLN A 125 4.27 -3.86 -12.21
CA GLN A 125 4.75 -3.85 -10.82
C GLN A 125 5.20 -5.25 -10.35
N GLN A 126 4.44 -6.29 -10.68
CA GLN A 126 4.79 -7.68 -10.37
C GLN A 126 6.07 -8.13 -11.09
N HIS A 127 6.25 -7.74 -12.36
CA HIS A 127 7.43 -8.08 -13.13
C HIS A 127 8.71 -7.47 -12.55
N PHE A 128 8.68 -6.19 -12.17
CA PHE A 128 9.81 -5.54 -11.52
C PHE A 128 10.10 -6.15 -10.14
N CYS A 129 9.08 -6.43 -9.35
CA CYS A 129 9.24 -7.12 -8.05
C CYS A 129 9.87 -8.52 -8.21
N THR A 130 9.49 -9.26 -9.26
CA THR A 130 10.01 -10.61 -9.51
C THR A 130 11.43 -10.58 -10.06
N LYS A 131 11.78 -9.63 -10.93
CA LYS A 131 13.16 -9.47 -11.42
C LYS A 131 14.13 -9.10 -10.30
N ASP A 132 13.71 -8.29 -9.34
CA ASP A 132 14.52 -7.96 -8.16
C ASP A 132 14.72 -9.18 -7.24
N LEU A 133 13.80 -10.14 -7.25
CA LEU A 133 13.95 -11.41 -6.53
C LEU A 133 14.90 -12.38 -7.24
N VAL A 134 14.93 -12.38 -8.58
CA VAL A 134 15.81 -13.25 -9.39
C VAL A 134 17.23 -12.68 -9.50
N SER A 135 17.39 -11.36 -9.54
CA SER A 135 18.70 -10.68 -9.64
C SER A 135 19.51 -10.69 -8.33
N ASN A 136 18.98 -11.23 -7.22
CA ASN A 136 19.73 -11.45 -5.98
C ASN A 136 20.52 -12.77 -5.97
N GLN A 137 20.61 -13.48 -7.09
CA GLN A 137 21.75 -14.36 -7.36
C GLN A 137 22.81 -13.53 -8.10
N ALA A 138 23.96 -13.35 -7.44
CA ALA A 138 25.07 -12.51 -7.88
C ALA A 138 25.42 -12.69 -9.37
N PRO A 139 25.90 -11.62 -10.02
CA PRO A 139 27.32 -11.66 -10.36
C PRO A 139 28.08 -10.34 -10.17
N ASP A 140 29.38 -10.56 -9.95
CA ASP A 140 30.57 -9.72 -10.03
C ASP A 140 30.48 -8.23 -10.44
N VAL A 141 31.12 -7.43 -9.59
CA VAL A 141 32.04 -6.30 -9.85
C VAL A 141 32.10 -5.80 -11.30
N TYR A 142 31.65 -4.57 -11.55
CA TYR A 142 32.35 -3.61 -12.42
C TYR A 142 32.01 -2.15 -12.07
N THR A 143 33.03 -1.31 -12.15
CA THR A 143 33.13 0.06 -11.64
C THR A 143 32.91 1.13 -12.73
N SER A 144 32.09 2.15 -12.41
CA SER A 144 32.21 3.58 -12.81
C SER A 144 31.90 4.02 -14.27
N PRO A 145 31.79 5.34 -14.60
CA PRO A 145 31.15 6.48 -13.91
C PRO A 145 30.25 7.35 -14.85
N GLY A 146 29.33 8.17 -14.30
CA GLY A 146 28.84 9.34 -15.07
C GLY A 146 27.49 9.95 -14.70
N LYS A 147 27.49 10.87 -13.72
CA LYS A 147 26.52 11.95 -13.46
C LYS A 147 25.03 11.58 -13.30
N LYS A 148 24.62 11.43 -12.03
CA LYS A 148 23.29 11.80 -11.54
C LYS A 148 23.45 12.80 -10.40
N ARG A 149 22.87 13.98 -10.55
CA ARG A 149 22.51 14.83 -9.40
C ARG A 149 21.16 14.30 -8.93
N LEU A 150 21.19 13.36 -8.00
CA LEU A 150 20.02 12.88 -7.29
C LEU A 150 20.19 13.30 -5.83
N PHE A 151 19.15 13.98 -5.35
CA PHE A 151 19.03 14.43 -3.98
C PHE A 151 19.21 13.22 -3.05
N LEU A 152 20.00 13.44 -2.00
CA LEU A 152 20.12 12.53 -0.86
C LEU A 152 18.71 12.30 -0.28
N VAL A 153 18.09 11.18 -0.64
CA VAL A 153 17.15 10.50 0.25
C VAL A 153 18.04 9.63 1.11
N GLU A 154 18.01 9.86 2.43
CA GLU A 154 18.74 9.02 3.39
C GLU A 154 18.45 7.55 3.08
N HIS A 155 19.51 6.81 2.77
CA HIS A 155 19.43 5.37 2.56
C HIS A 155 18.73 4.72 3.77
N PRO A 156 17.74 3.83 3.59
CA PRO A 156 17.28 3.00 4.69
C PRO A 156 18.49 2.21 5.18
N GLU A 157 18.81 2.33 6.47
CA GLU A 157 19.98 1.67 7.04
C GLU A 157 19.96 0.16 6.72
N PRO A 158 21.11 -0.43 6.39
CA PRO A 158 21.19 -1.86 6.14
C PRO A 158 20.72 -2.61 7.39
N LEU A 159 19.92 -3.66 7.17
CA LEU A 159 19.43 -4.53 8.25
C LEU A 159 20.60 -4.99 9.13
N THR A 160 20.42 -4.90 10.44
CA THR A 160 21.40 -5.46 11.38
C THR A 160 21.45 -6.98 11.22
N ALA A 161 22.55 -7.62 11.66
CA ALA A 161 22.68 -9.08 11.61
C ALA A 161 21.53 -9.79 12.35
N GLU A 162 21.03 -9.18 13.43
CA GLU A 162 19.89 -9.67 14.20
C GLU A 162 18.58 -9.57 13.41
N GLN A 163 18.32 -8.44 12.76
CA GLN A 163 17.12 -8.26 11.94
C GLN A 163 17.12 -9.18 10.72
N LYS A 164 18.29 -9.43 10.14
CA LYS A 164 18.45 -10.40 9.06
C LYS A 164 18.11 -11.83 9.52
N LEU A 165 18.59 -12.23 10.70
CA LEU A 165 18.26 -13.52 11.29
C LEU A 165 16.75 -13.67 11.59
N LYS A 166 16.12 -12.62 12.15
CA LYS A 166 14.67 -12.59 12.41
C LYS A 166 13.86 -12.70 11.13
N TYR A 167 14.28 -12.02 10.07
CA TYR A 167 13.65 -12.11 8.75
C TYR A 167 13.74 -13.52 8.15
N ASP A 168 14.91 -14.16 8.23
CA ASP A 168 15.11 -15.52 7.70
C ASP A 168 14.27 -16.55 8.47
N LEU A 169 14.17 -16.41 9.80
CA LEU A 169 13.29 -17.25 10.64
C LEU A 169 11.81 -17.05 10.31
N LEU A 170 11.35 -15.80 10.15
CA LEU A 170 9.99 -15.50 9.73
C LEU A 170 9.68 -16.14 8.38
N ARG A 171 10.61 -16.04 7.42
CA ARG A 171 10.45 -16.65 6.10
C ARG A 171 10.33 -18.18 6.16
N GLN A 172 11.11 -18.84 7.02
CA GLN A 172 11.04 -20.29 7.20
C GLN A 172 9.74 -20.73 7.91
N LEU A 173 9.29 -20.01 8.93
CA LEU A 173 8.03 -20.27 9.62
C LEU A 173 6.83 -20.11 8.68
N LEU A 174 6.83 -19.02 7.89
CA LEU A 174 5.76 -18.72 6.94
C LEU A 174 5.72 -19.68 5.76
N ALA A 175 6.87 -20.20 5.31
CA ALA A 175 6.93 -21.22 4.25
C ALA A 175 6.22 -22.53 4.65
N ASN A 176 6.04 -22.80 5.94
CA ASN A 176 5.34 -23.96 6.46
C ASN A 176 3.86 -23.69 6.78
N CYS A 177 3.37 -22.45 6.62
CA CYS A 177 1.97 -22.07 6.87
C CYS A 177 1.21 -21.88 5.55
N GLU A 178 0.34 -22.83 5.18
CA GLU A 178 -0.50 -22.78 3.97
C GLU A 178 -1.52 -21.62 3.91
N LYS A 179 -1.64 -20.82 4.97
CA LYS A 179 -2.73 -19.83 5.12
C LYS A 179 -2.26 -18.50 5.68
N LEU A 180 -1.48 -17.72 4.94
CA LEU A 180 -1.39 -16.28 5.19
C LEU A 180 -1.55 -15.47 3.89
N PRO A 181 -2.30 -14.36 3.92
CA PRO A 181 -2.58 -13.55 2.75
C PRO A 181 -1.29 -12.84 2.28
N THR A 182 -0.92 -13.12 1.03
CA THR A 182 0.28 -12.65 0.31
C THR A 182 0.53 -11.13 0.36
N GLY A 183 -0.45 -10.33 0.81
CA GLY A 183 -0.38 -8.87 0.87
C GLY A 183 0.47 -8.27 2.00
N GLU A 184 0.69 -8.99 3.11
CA GLU A 184 1.46 -8.45 4.26
C GLU A 184 2.98 -8.64 4.13
N MET A 185 3.45 -9.47 3.19
CA MET A 185 4.88 -9.73 2.99
C MET A 185 5.66 -8.55 2.37
N ILE A 186 4.98 -7.57 1.77
CA ILE A 186 5.62 -6.42 1.11
C ILE A 186 6.19 -5.42 2.14
N LEU A 187 5.76 -5.45 3.40
CA LEU A 187 6.11 -4.46 4.43
C LEU A 187 7.33 -4.83 5.31
N LEU A 188 7.90 -6.03 5.15
CA LEU A 188 9.04 -6.51 5.97
C LEU A 188 10.43 -6.03 5.50
N ARG A 189 10.52 -4.99 4.66
CA ARG A 189 11.81 -4.45 4.18
C ARG A 189 12.41 -3.36 5.09
N HIS A 190 11.77 -3.04 6.21
CA HIS A 190 12.24 -2.02 7.14
C HIS A 190 12.46 -2.63 8.53
N GLY A 191 13.66 -2.44 9.11
CA GLY A 191 14.09 -3.11 10.34
C GLY A 191 13.12 -2.98 11.52
N ALA A 192 12.51 -1.80 11.71
CA ALA A 192 11.51 -1.56 12.76
C ALA A 192 10.24 -2.43 12.60
N PHE A 193 9.91 -2.85 11.38
CA PHE A 193 8.72 -3.67 11.08
C PHE A 193 8.99 -5.17 11.29
N ILE A 194 10.23 -5.61 11.12
CA ILE A 194 10.64 -7.01 11.34
C ILE A 194 10.55 -7.36 12.83
N ASP A 195 11.04 -6.48 13.70
CA ASP A 195 11.00 -6.70 15.14
C ASP A 195 9.55 -6.74 15.67
N ALA A 196 8.69 -5.84 15.19
CA ALA A 196 7.27 -5.82 15.55
C ALA A 196 6.52 -7.06 15.05
N ALA A 197 6.75 -7.49 13.80
CA ALA A 197 6.13 -8.69 13.25
C ALA A 197 6.60 -9.96 13.96
N PHE A 198 7.89 -10.05 14.31
CA PHE A 198 8.45 -11.16 15.06
C PHE A 198 7.82 -11.27 16.45
N LEU A 199 7.66 -10.14 17.16
CA LEU A 199 6.99 -10.07 18.45
C LEU A 199 5.52 -10.51 18.37
N SER A 200 4.77 -10.05 17.37
CA SER A 200 3.37 -10.44 17.19
C SER A 200 3.20 -11.94 16.93
N ILE A 201 4.08 -12.55 16.12
CA ILE A 201 4.06 -13.99 15.88
C ILE A 201 4.48 -14.78 17.12
N ALA A 202 5.49 -14.30 17.85
CA ALA A 202 5.91 -14.92 19.11
C ALA A 202 4.76 -14.93 20.14
N GLN A 203 4.03 -13.83 20.29
CA GLN A 203 2.85 -13.74 21.16
C GLN A 203 1.71 -14.66 20.73
N LEU A 204 1.58 -14.93 19.44
CA LEU A 204 0.56 -15.83 18.89
C LEU A 204 0.92 -17.30 19.10
N MET A 205 2.22 -17.62 19.06
CA MET A 205 2.76 -18.97 19.27
C MET A 205 2.89 -19.34 20.75
N TYR A 206 3.17 -18.35 21.60
CA TYR A 206 3.32 -18.47 23.04
C TYR A 206 2.40 -17.45 23.72
N PRO A 207 1.07 -17.66 23.71
CA PRO A 207 0.20 -16.85 24.54
C PRO A 207 0.64 -17.05 25.99
N ASP A 208 0.83 -15.95 26.72
CA ASP A 208 1.20 -15.99 28.14
C ASP A 208 0.21 -16.93 28.85
N ASN A 209 0.71 -18.09 29.29
CA ASN A 209 -0.02 -18.99 30.17
C ASN A 209 0.06 -18.40 31.58
N GLU A 210 -0.82 -17.45 31.88
CA GLU A 210 -1.27 -17.15 33.25
C GLU A 210 -2.71 -17.64 33.45
#